data_AF-A0A1R1Y1Q8-F1
#
_entry.id   AF-A0A1R1Y1Q8-F1
#
_cell.length_a   1.000
_cell.length_b   1.000
_cell.length_c   1.000
_cell.angle_alpha   90.00
_cell.angle_beta   90.00
_cell.angle_gamma   90.00
#
_symmetry.space_group_name_H-M   'P 1'
#
loop_
_entity.id
_entity.type
_entity.pdbx_description
1 polymer ?
#
loop_
_entity_poly.entity_id
_entity_poly.type
_entity_poly.pdbx_seq_one_letter_code
_entity_poly.pdbx_strand_id
1 'polypeptide(L)'
;MSFRKIQNNSSAHPLSPALPPGTKFVPQNSLVLVSTGIPSLDDVLGGGLAIGSILLVLQDRFTGYAQTLQAIFEAQAVSANHKLLVAKPDLNSKTDLLLPQKISSQNTVAQAPPASKDMKIAWRYNNLAQVDPSISQQSYSHDFDLSKNIPLPELQTADINTINLLNLNPTSPYSSLFDSISQFVENGYSSLSPNKPAAIRNVSRISIHSLGSSFFQSSSQKDILQFFFALKGLLRYSYSTCMITIPATFPANSSSSTKSSILKRIQSHCDCVIELDSFEGSYSNPTKLLSSQNNTSNTQNDYHGLFHIHKLPTLNTLVPAASKLSILAKSGGGSSNNLAFKLRRKKFSIETYHLPIEGGSNERRLPSSNPSSNNLEF
;
A
#
# COMPACT_ATOMS: atom_id res chain seq x y z
N MET A 1 0.92 -52.08 43.34
CA MET A 1 0.19 -51.67 42.13
C MET A 1 1.16 -50.88 41.25
N SER A 2 1.53 -51.44 40.10
CA SER A 2 2.48 -50.85 39.16
C SER A 2 1.71 -50.05 38.11
N PHE A 3 1.95 -48.73 38.04
CA PHE A 3 1.33 -47.87 37.03
C PHE A 3 2.09 -48.02 35.71
N ARG A 4 1.53 -48.82 34.79
CA ARG A 4 1.98 -48.87 33.39
C ARG A 4 1.64 -47.54 32.70
N LYS A 5 2.67 -46.85 32.23
CA LYS A 5 2.56 -45.66 31.38
C LYS A 5 1.97 -46.08 30.03
N ILE A 6 0.73 -45.67 29.76
CA ILE A 6 0.09 -45.84 28.45
C ILE A 6 0.92 -45.02 27.45
N GLN A 7 1.55 -45.67 26.49
CA GLN A 7 2.09 -45.00 25.31
C GLN A 7 0.91 -44.47 24.52
N ASN A 8 0.71 -43.14 24.56
CA ASN A 8 -0.17 -42.48 23.62
C ASN A 8 0.41 -42.69 22.22
N ASN A 9 -0.26 -43.53 21.43
CA ASN A 9 -0.13 -43.53 19.98
C ASN A 9 -0.21 -42.08 19.50
N SER A 10 0.73 -41.71 18.64
CA SER A 10 0.76 -40.44 17.91
C SER A 10 -0.56 -40.27 17.15
N SER A 11 -1.53 -39.64 17.78
CA SER A 11 -2.68 -39.07 17.09
C SER A 11 -2.14 -37.96 16.22
N ALA A 12 -2.20 -38.15 14.90
CA ALA A 12 -2.01 -37.09 13.94
C ALA A 12 -2.96 -35.95 14.34
N HIS A 13 -2.41 -34.86 14.88
CA HIS A 13 -3.15 -33.62 15.01
C HIS A 13 -3.72 -33.30 13.63
N PRO A 14 -5.02 -32.97 13.50
CA PRO A 14 -5.54 -32.50 12.22
C PRO A 14 -4.67 -31.31 11.82
N LEU A 15 -3.95 -31.44 10.70
CA LEU A 15 -3.12 -30.38 10.15
C LEU A 15 -3.99 -29.13 10.08
N SER A 16 -3.64 -28.12 10.87
CA SER A 16 -4.30 -26.83 10.81
C SER A 16 -4.33 -26.40 9.34
N PRO A 17 -5.50 -26.05 8.78
CA PRO A 17 -5.60 -25.81 7.35
C PRO A 17 -4.63 -24.68 6.97
N ALA A 18 -3.76 -24.98 6.01
CA ALA A 18 -2.74 -24.04 5.56
C ALA A 18 -3.38 -22.73 5.10
N LEU A 19 -2.72 -21.61 5.43
CA LEU A 19 -3.12 -20.30 4.93
C LEU A 19 -2.96 -20.25 3.41
N PRO A 20 -3.78 -19.48 2.69
CA PRO A 20 -3.56 -19.25 1.26
C PRO A 20 -2.14 -18.73 1.02
N PRO A 21 -1.48 -19.12 -0.09
CA PRO A 21 -0.18 -18.57 -0.48
C PRO A 21 -0.20 -17.03 -0.51
N GLY A 22 0.93 -16.38 -0.26
CA GLY A 22 1.01 -14.90 -0.31
C GLY A 22 0.20 -14.16 0.76
N THR A 23 -0.27 -14.87 1.80
CA THR A 23 -1.00 -14.29 2.93
C THR A 23 -0.24 -14.41 4.25
N LYS A 24 -0.59 -13.53 5.20
CA LYS A 24 -0.03 -13.51 6.55
C LYS A 24 -1.16 -13.43 7.57
N PHE A 25 -1.21 -14.35 8.51
CA PHE A 25 -2.14 -14.26 9.63
C PHE A 25 -1.59 -13.35 10.73
N VAL A 26 -2.42 -12.45 11.24
CA VAL A 26 -2.13 -11.53 12.35
C VAL A 26 -3.00 -11.93 13.55
N PRO A 27 -2.42 -12.58 14.57
CA PRO A 27 -3.20 -13.09 15.70
C PRO A 27 -3.90 -12.01 16.53
N GLN A 28 -3.37 -10.78 16.57
CA GLN A 28 -3.87 -9.72 17.45
C GLN A 28 -5.30 -9.27 17.10
N ASN A 29 -5.68 -9.34 15.82
CA ASN A 29 -7.00 -8.98 15.31
C ASN A 29 -7.66 -10.14 14.54
N SER A 30 -7.05 -11.32 14.58
CA SER A 30 -7.46 -12.52 13.85
C SER A 30 -7.73 -12.27 12.36
N LEU A 31 -6.92 -11.39 11.74
CA LEU A 31 -7.05 -11.06 10.32
C LEU A 31 -6.02 -11.83 9.50
N VAL A 32 -6.42 -12.16 8.28
CA VAL A 32 -5.49 -12.61 7.23
C VAL A 32 -5.22 -11.40 6.33
N LEU A 33 -3.94 -11.07 6.17
CA LEU A 33 -3.47 -9.93 5.40
C LEU A 33 -2.82 -10.38 4.08
N VAL A 34 -2.85 -9.52 3.08
CA VAL A 34 -2.08 -9.61 1.84
C VAL A 34 -1.16 -8.39 1.72
N SER A 35 0.05 -8.59 1.18
CA SER A 35 0.98 -7.47 0.96
C SER A 35 0.47 -6.56 -0.14
N THR A 36 0.65 -5.25 0.00
CA THR A 36 0.43 -4.25 -1.07
C THR A 36 1.49 -4.32 -2.18
N GLY A 37 2.59 -5.05 -1.97
CA GLY A 37 3.79 -5.03 -2.81
C GLY A 37 4.73 -3.88 -2.48
N ILE A 38 4.38 -3.03 -1.50
CA ILE A 38 5.20 -1.93 -1.01
C ILE A 38 5.43 -2.14 0.49
N PRO A 39 6.60 -2.64 0.92
CA PRO A 39 6.84 -2.97 2.33
C PRO A 39 6.61 -1.81 3.30
N SER A 40 6.93 -0.57 2.90
CA SER A 40 6.68 0.61 3.73
C SER A 40 5.20 0.96 3.84
N LEU A 41 4.40 0.67 2.81
CA LEU A 41 2.95 0.84 2.88
C LEU A 41 2.34 -0.26 3.76
N ASP A 42 2.82 -1.50 3.64
CA ASP A 42 2.40 -2.58 4.53
C ASP A 42 2.67 -2.24 5.99
N ASP A 43 3.85 -1.69 6.32
CA ASP A 43 4.15 -1.21 7.68
C ASP A 43 3.13 -0.16 8.14
N VAL A 44 2.89 0.88 7.32
CA VAL A 44 1.91 1.94 7.60
C VAL A 44 0.51 1.38 7.88
N LEU A 45 0.12 0.30 7.19
CA LEU A 45 -1.19 -0.35 7.35
C LEU A 45 -1.25 -1.32 8.53
N GLY A 46 -0.14 -1.56 9.23
CA GLY A 46 -0.07 -2.53 10.34
C GLY A 46 0.23 -3.95 9.89
N GLY A 47 0.94 -4.09 8.77
CA GLY A 47 1.47 -5.34 8.24
C GLY A 47 0.91 -5.75 6.86
N GLY A 48 0.03 -4.97 6.25
CA GLY A 48 -0.59 -5.24 4.94
C GLY A 48 -2.08 -4.94 4.89
N LEU A 49 -2.76 -5.36 3.83
CA LEU A 49 -4.20 -5.19 3.65
C LEU A 49 -4.98 -6.41 4.10
N ALA A 50 -6.02 -6.20 4.90
CA ALA A 50 -6.88 -7.29 5.34
C ALA A 50 -7.76 -7.82 4.20
N ILE A 51 -7.96 -9.13 4.16
CA ILE A 51 -8.99 -9.75 3.31
C ILE A 51 -10.36 -9.18 3.71
N GLY A 52 -11.19 -8.91 2.71
CA GLY A 52 -12.50 -8.30 2.86
C GLY A 52 -12.47 -6.80 3.13
N SER A 53 -11.35 -6.13 2.82
CA SER A 53 -11.18 -4.68 3.01
C SER A 53 -11.05 -3.88 1.72
N ILE A 54 -11.38 -2.58 1.81
CA ILE A 54 -11.19 -1.57 0.75
C ILE A 54 -10.10 -0.59 1.15
N LEU A 55 -9.06 -0.50 0.32
CA LEU A 55 -8.08 0.59 0.32
C LEU A 55 -8.45 1.62 -0.75
N LEU A 56 -8.74 2.83 -0.30
CA LEU A 56 -8.94 3.98 -1.17
C LEU A 56 -7.66 4.82 -1.24
N VAL A 57 -7.23 5.09 -2.47
CA VAL A 57 -6.08 5.94 -2.77
C VAL A 57 -6.57 7.19 -3.48
N LEU A 58 -6.41 8.34 -2.83
CA LEU A 58 -6.68 9.64 -3.45
C LEU A 58 -5.46 10.04 -4.28
N GLN A 59 -5.69 10.20 -5.58
CA GLN A 59 -4.65 10.58 -6.53
C GLN A 59 -4.34 12.07 -6.38
N ASP A 60 -3.10 12.43 -6.66
CA ASP A 60 -2.67 13.81 -6.91
C ASP A 60 -3.01 14.25 -8.34
N ARG A 61 -2.77 15.53 -8.64
CA ARG A 61 -3.02 16.10 -9.97
C ARG A 61 -1.80 15.89 -10.86
N PHE A 62 -2.04 15.53 -12.12
CA PHE A 62 -1.05 15.57 -13.20
C PHE A 62 0.19 14.66 -13.03
N THR A 63 0.14 13.64 -12.16
CA THR A 63 1.23 12.65 -12.05
C THR A 63 0.72 11.21 -12.18
N GLY A 64 1.67 10.27 -12.22
CA GLY A 64 1.43 8.82 -12.32
C GLY A 64 1.65 8.04 -11.01
N TYR A 65 1.82 8.69 -9.85
CA TYR A 65 2.25 8.00 -8.63
C TYR A 65 1.23 7.00 -8.12
N ALA A 66 -0.06 7.35 -8.15
CA ALA A 66 -1.13 6.43 -7.73
C ALA A 66 -1.26 5.22 -8.66
N GLN A 67 -1.10 5.42 -9.97
CA GLN A 67 -1.10 4.36 -10.98
C GLN A 67 0.10 3.43 -10.78
N THR A 68 1.26 3.98 -10.41
CA THR A 68 2.45 3.18 -10.07
C THR A 68 2.21 2.33 -8.83
N LEU A 69 1.63 2.92 -7.76
CA LEU A 69 1.24 2.19 -6.55
C LEU A 69 0.26 1.04 -6.88
N GLN A 70 -0.73 1.32 -7.73
CA GLN A 70 -1.73 0.34 -8.15
C GLN A 70 -1.13 -0.76 -9.03
N ALA A 71 -0.20 -0.44 -9.93
CA ALA A 71 0.54 -1.41 -10.73
C ALA A 71 1.41 -2.34 -9.86
N ILE A 72 2.02 -1.82 -8.79
CA ILE A 72 2.76 -2.65 -7.82
C ILE A 72 1.81 -3.62 -7.09
N PHE A 73 0.62 -3.15 -6.69
CA PHE A 73 -0.40 -4.01 -6.07
C PHE A 73 -0.87 -5.14 -7.00
N GLU A 74 -1.03 -4.84 -8.28
CA GLU A 74 -1.37 -5.79 -9.33
C GLU A 74 -0.23 -6.78 -9.60
N ALA A 75 1.01 -6.31 -9.71
CA ALA A 75 2.19 -7.18 -9.87
C ALA A 75 2.40 -8.12 -8.66
N GLN A 76 2.08 -7.64 -7.45
CA GLN A 76 2.08 -8.47 -6.25
C GLN A 76 0.99 -9.55 -6.29
N ALA A 77 -0.15 -9.29 -6.94
CA ALA A 77 -1.18 -10.31 -7.18
C ALA A 77 -0.63 -11.44 -8.05
N VAL A 78 -0.01 -11.07 -9.19
CA VAL A 78 0.58 -12.01 -10.15
C VAL A 78 1.69 -12.82 -9.49
N SER A 79 2.61 -12.15 -8.78
CA SER A 79 3.75 -12.80 -8.11
C SER A 79 3.33 -13.76 -6.99
N ALA A 80 2.16 -13.53 -6.37
CA ALA A 80 1.60 -14.36 -5.32
C ALA A 80 0.63 -15.43 -5.86
N ASN A 81 0.39 -15.51 -7.18
CA ASN A 81 -0.62 -16.37 -7.81
C ASN A 81 -2.04 -16.13 -7.27
N HIS A 82 -2.36 -14.89 -6.91
CA HIS A 82 -3.73 -14.49 -6.55
C HIS A 82 -4.50 -14.16 -7.82
N LYS A 83 -5.78 -14.53 -7.88
CA LYS A 83 -6.63 -14.09 -8.99
C LYS A 83 -6.83 -12.59 -8.93
N LEU A 84 -6.68 -11.91 -10.06
CA LEU A 84 -6.74 -10.47 -10.15
C LEU A 84 -7.91 -10.04 -11.05
N LEU A 85 -8.71 -9.07 -10.60
CA LEU A 85 -9.65 -8.33 -11.44
C LEU A 85 -9.15 -6.89 -11.58
N VAL A 86 -8.88 -6.45 -12.81
CA VAL A 86 -8.47 -5.07 -13.10
C VAL A 86 -9.57 -4.36 -13.89
N ALA A 87 -10.11 -3.28 -13.32
CA ALA A 87 -11.03 -2.38 -13.99
C ALA A 87 -10.30 -1.07 -14.30
N LYS A 88 -10.02 -0.82 -15.58
CA LYS A 88 -9.23 0.34 -16.05
C LYS A 88 -9.79 0.87 -17.37
N PRO A 89 -9.75 2.18 -17.64
CA PRO A 89 -10.13 2.69 -18.96
C PRO A 89 -9.16 2.17 -20.02
N ASP A 90 -9.69 1.88 -21.21
CA ASP A 90 -8.91 1.45 -22.38
C ASP A 90 -8.12 0.15 -22.16
N LEU A 91 -8.65 -0.75 -21.33
CA LEU A 91 -8.05 -2.06 -21.06
C LEU A 91 -8.79 -3.16 -21.84
N ASN A 92 -8.31 -3.48 -23.04
CA ASN A 92 -8.97 -4.45 -23.92
C ASN A 92 -8.50 -5.89 -23.66
N SER A 93 -7.24 -6.06 -23.28
CA SER A 93 -6.62 -7.34 -22.95
C SER A 93 -5.74 -7.21 -21.70
N LYS A 94 -5.54 -8.33 -20.99
CA LYS A 94 -4.56 -8.38 -19.89
C LYS A 94 -3.13 -8.10 -20.34
N THR A 95 -2.82 -8.23 -21.63
CA THR A 95 -1.51 -7.87 -22.22
C THR A 95 -1.26 -6.36 -22.25
N ASP A 96 -2.29 -5.55 -22.10
CA ASP A 96 -2.18 -4.08 -22.11
C ASP A 96 -1.76 -3.55 -20.71
N LEU A 97 -1.65 -4.44 -19.71
CA LEU A 97 -1.18 -4.11 -18.37
C LEU A 97 0.33 -3.94 -18.34
N LEU A 98 0.78 -2.77 -17.89
CA LEU A 98 2.19 -2.47 -17.64
C LEU A 98 2.48 -2.73 -16.16
N LEU A 99 2.72 -4.00 -15.82
CA LEU A 99 3.00 -4.43 -14.44
C LEU A 99 4.50 -4.57 -14.20
N PRO A 100 5.04 -4.01 -13.11
CA PRO A 100 6.47 -4.08 -12.85
C PRO A 100 6.95 -5.50 -12.57
N GLN A 101 8.16 -5.83 -13.03
CA GLN A 101 8.72 -7.17 -12.91
C GLN A 101 9.27 -7.43 -11.50
N LYS A 102 8.98 -8.60 -10.93
CA LYS A 102 9.58 -9.06 -9.67
C LYS A 102 11.11 -9.13 -9.80
N ILE A 103 11.82 -8.57 -8.84
CA ILE A 103 13.27 -8.71 -8.74
C ILE A 103 13.57 -10.13 -8.28
N SER A 104 14.17 -10.94 -9.16
CA SER A 104 14.73 -12.22 -8.75
C SER A 104 15.90 -11.95 -7.81
N SER A 105 15.89 -12.59 -6.64
CA SER A 105 17.03 -12.63 -5.73
C SER A 105 18.15 -13.43 -6.39
N GLN A 106 18.87 -12.81 -7.33
CA GLN A 106 20.21 -13.25 -7.66
C GLN A 106 21.03 -13.09 -6.39
N ASN A 107 21.35 -14.22 -5.75
CA ASN A 107 22.33 -14.41 -4.68
C ASN A 107 23.15 -13.16 -4.32
N THR A 108 22.56 -12.20 -3.63
CA THR A 108 23.34 -11.38 -2.72
C THR A 108 23.64 -12.32 -1.57
N VAL A 109 24.77 -13.01 -1.69
CA VAL A 109 25.45 -13.59 -0.54
C VAL A 109 25.72 -12.41 0.38
N ALA A 110 24.74 -12.09 1.23
CA ALA A 110 24.99 -11.32 2.41
C ALA A 110 26.00 -12.15 3.17
N GLN A 111 27.28 -11.77 3.09
CA GLN A 111 28.27 -12.28 4.02
C GLN A 111 27.68 -12.06 5.39
N ALA A 112 27.36 -13.17 6.07
CA ALA A 112 26.99 -13.13 7.46
C ALA A 112 28.07 -12.30 8.18
N PRO A 113 27.68 -11.31 9.01
CA PRO A 113 28.66 -10.59 9.81
C PRO A 113 29.54 -11.63 10.53
N PRO A 114 30.87 -11.47 10.53
CA PRO A 114 31.76 -12.44 11.14
C PRO A 114 31.30 -12.69 12.58
N ALA A 115 31.06 -13.95 12.90
CA ALA A 115 30.58 -14.38 14.21
C ALA A 115 31.44 -13.74 15.32
N SER A 116 30.90 -12.72 15.97
CA SER A 116 31.55 -12.12 17.12
C SER A 116 31.43 -13.12 18.28
N LYS A 117 32.60 -13.56 18.76
CA LYS A 117 32.72 -14.48 19.89
C LYS A 117 32.05 -13.89 21.14
N ASP A 118 31.28 -14.73 21.82
CA ASP A 118 30.92 -14.67 23.25
C ASP A 118 30.24 -13.38 23.77
N MET A 119 28.98 -13.16 23.39
CA MET A 119 28.07 -12.29 24.14
C MET A 119 27.45 -13.05 25.32
N LYS A 120 28.17 -13.11 26.45
CA LYS A 120 27.78 -13.81 27.71
C LYS A 120 26.53 -13.28 28.44
N ILE A 121 25.86 -12.26 27.91
CA ILE A 121 24.72 -11.62 28.60
C ILE A 121 23.37 -12.17 28.10
N ALA A 122 23.32 -12.77 26.90
CA ALA A 122 22.08 -13.12 26.21
C ALA A 122 21.86 -14.64 26.05
N TRP A 123 22.19 -15.44 27.09
CA TRP A 123 21.99 -16.91 27.12
C TRP A 123 20.58 -17.34 26.66
N ARG A 124 19.55 -16.56 26.99
CA ARG A 124 18.15 -16.93 26.74
C ARG A 124 17.75 -16.94 25.26
N TYR A 125 18.52 -16.29 24.38
CA TYR A 125 18.23 -16.25 22.95
C TYR A 125 18.95 -17.34 22.15
N ASN A 126 19.86 -18.09 22.78
CA ASN A 126 20.66 -19.10 22.10
C ASN A 126 19.86 -20.36 21.68
N ASN A 127 18.73 -20.62 22.35
CA ASN A 127 17.86 -21.78 22.09
C ASN A 127 16.55 -21.44 21.36
N LEU A 128 16.37 -20.20 20.90
CA LEU A 128 15.26 -19.88 20.01
C LEU A 128 15.65 -20.34 18.60
N ALA A 129 14.80 -21.14 17.96
CA ALA A 129 14.95 -21.42 16.54
C ALA A 129 15.07 -20.08 15.80
N GLN A 130 16.24 -19.81 15.22
CA GLN A 130 16.45 -18.66 14.36
C GLN A 130 15.64 -18.91 13.08
N VAL A 131 14.36 -18.57 13.12
CA VAL A 131 13.53 -18.49 11.92
C VAL A 131 13.97 -17.22 11.22
N ASP A 132 14.73 -17.35 10.14
CA ASP A 132 15.17 -16.23 9.32
C ASP A 132 13.93 -15.42 8.87
N PRO A 133 13.72 -14.19 9.41
CA PRO A 133 12.54 -13.40 9.05
C PRO A 133 12.55 -13.01 7.57
N SER A 134 13.73 -13.04 6.93
CA SER A 134 13.93 -12.80 5.50
C SER A 134 13.22 -13.82 4.61
N ILE A 135 13.23 -15.12 4.96
CA ILE A 135 12.63 -16.19 4.15
C ILE A 135 11.10 -16.08 4.18
N SER A 136 10.52 -15.79 5.35
CA SER A 136 9.07 -15.60 5.48
C SER A 136 8.58 -14.32 4.80
N GLN A 137 9.34 -13.23 4.88
CA GLN A 137 9.02 -11.98 4.19
C GLN A 137 9.07 -12.12 2.66
N GLN A 138 10.04 -12.86 2.12
CA GLN A 138 10.18 -13.08 0.66
C GLN A 138 9.01 -13.83 0.03
N SER A 139 8.28 -14.65 0.79
CA SER A 139 7.04 -15.31 0.32
C SER A 139 5.78 -14.43 0.42
N TYR A 140 5.83 -13.38 1.25
CA TYR A 140 4.68 -12.53 1.56
C TYR A 140 4.65 -11.25 0.71
N SER A 141 5.81 -10.62 0.54
CA SER A 141 6.00 -9.37 -0.19
C SER A 141 7.23 -9.50 -1.10
N HIS A 142 7.15 -8.94 -2.30
CA HIS A 142 8.23 -8.98 -3.28
C HIS A 142 8.69 -7.58 -3.63
N ASP A 143 9.97 -7.44 -3.98
CA ASP A 143 10.50 -6.21 -4.56
C ASP A 143 10.30 -6.22 -6.08
N PHE A 144 10.02 -5.05 -6.65
CA PHE A 144 9.69 -4.87 -8.06
C PHE A 144 10.60 -3.85 -8.74
N ASP A 145 11.09 -4.18 -9.94
CA ASP A 145 11.83 -3.23 -10.79
C ASP A 145 10.84 -2.46 -11.66
N LEU A 146 10.60 -1.20 -11.32
CA LEU A 146 9.64 -0.34 -12.02
C LEU A 146 10.11 0.06 -13.42
N SER A 147 11.37 -0.22 -13.78
CA SER A 147 11.88 0.02 -15.14
C SER A 147 11.61 -1.14 -16.10
N LYS A 148 11.07 -2.27 -15.62
CA LYS A 148 10.83 -3.47 -16.41
C LYS A 148 9.40 -3.94 -16.21
N ASN A 149 8.81 -4.49 -17.27
CA ASN A 149 7.49 -5.10 -17.20
C ASN A 149 7.58 -6.62 -17.08
N ILE A 150 6.58 -7.24 -16.47
CA ILE A 150 6.38 -8.69 -16.48
C ILE A 150 6.37 -9.18 -17.94
N PRO A 151 7.17 -10.19 -18.31
CA PRO A 151 7.17 -10.72 -19.67
C PRO A 151 5.80 -11.26 -20.09
N LEU A 152 5.44 -11.08 -21.37
CA LEU A 152 4.16 -11.53 -21.93
C LEU A 152 3.81 -13.00 -21.62
N PRO A 153 4.74 -13.97 -21.69
CA PRO A 153 4.42 -15.37 -21.37
C PRO A 153 3.93 -15.55 -19.93
N GLU A 154 4.57 -14.87 -18.97
CA GLU A 154 4.18 -14.91 -17.55
C GLU A 154 2.81 -14.26 -17.35
N LEU A 155 2.58 -13.10 -17.97
CA LEU A 155 1.30 -12.38 -17.92
C LEU A 155 0.15 -13.18 -18.57
N GLN A 156 0.44 -13.96 -19.61
CA GLN A 156 -0.52 -14.86 -20.26
C GLN A 156 -0.92 -16.03 -19.35
N THR A 157 0.00 -16.56 -18.54
CA THR A 157 -0.30 -17.62 -17.58
C THR A 157 -1.04 -17.14 -16.33
N ALA A 158 -0.95 -15.84 -16.00
CA ALA A 158 -1.61 -15.26 -14.84
C ALA A 158 -3.15 -15.26 -14.97
N ASP A 159 -3.85 -15.59 -13.86
CA ASP A 159 -5.31 -15.55 -13.75
C ASP A 159 -5.78 -14.09 -13.51
N ILE A 160 -5.92 -13.35 -14.61
CA ILE A 160 -6.30 -11.94 -14.62
C ILE A 160 -7.58 -11.77 -15.45
N ASN A 161 -8.63 -11.25 -14.82
CA ASN A 161 -9.82 -10.75 -15.48
C ASN A 161 -9.70 -9.23 -15.68
N THR A 162 -10.14 -8.73 -16.83
CA THR A 162 -10.09 -7.30 -17.17
C THR A 162 -11.48 -6.75 -17.44
N ILE A 163 -11.73 -5.53 -16.99
CA ILE A 163 -12.94 -4.76 -17.30
C ILE A 163 -12.49 -3.44 -17.92
N ASN A 164 -12.84 -3.21 -19.19
CA ASN A 164 -12.67 -1.90 -19.80
C ASN A 164 -13.78 -0.97 -19.28
N LEU A 165 -13.40 0.05 -18.51
CA LEU A 165 -14.37 1.01 -17.95
C LEU A 165 -15.15 1.77 -19.04
N LEU A 166 -14.61 1.87 -20.26
CA LEU A 166 -15.28 2.52 -21.39
C LEU A 166 -16.41 1.67 -21.98
N ASN A 167 -16.42 0.37 -21.72
CA ASN A 167 -17.44 -0.57 -22.22
C ASN A 167 -18.59 -0.78 -21.23
N LEU A 168 -18.56 -0.10 -20.08
CA LEU A 168 -19.66 -0.15 -19.11
C LEU A 168 -20.91 0.51 -19.68
N ASN A 169 -22.07 0.12 -19.16
CA ASN A 169 -23.33 0.76 -19.55
C ASN A 169 -23.26 2.26 -19.22
N PRO A 170 -23.38 3.16 -20.21
CA PRO A 170 -23.25 4.60 -19.99
C PRO A 170 -24.37 5.17 -19.12
N THR A 171 -25.51 4.48 -19.00
CA THR A 171 -26.64 4.92 -18.16
C THR A 171 -26.46 4.59 -16.67
N SER A 172 -25.72 3.53 -16.36
CA SER A 172 -25.55 3.03 -14.99
C SER A 172 -24.17 2.38 -14.77
N PRO A 173 -23.07 3.11 -15.03
CA PRO A 173 -21.72 2.52 -15.06
C PRO A 173 -21.32 1.93 -13.71
N TYR A 174 -21.71 2.55 -12.59
CA TYR A 174 -21.44 2.00 -11.25
C TYR A 174 -22.17 0.67 -10.99
N SER A 175 -23.42 0.53 -11.44
CA SER A 175 -24.17 -0.72 -11.29
C SER A 175 -23.54 -1.82 -12.12
N SER A 176 -23.24 -1.54 -13.41
CA SER A 176 -22.61 -2.52 -14.30
C SER A 176 -21.24 -2.97 -13.80
N LEU A 177 -20.45 -2.05 -13.24
CA LEU A 177 -19.18 -2.37 -12.61
C LEU A 177 -19.37 -3.25 -11.37
N PHE A 178 -20.33 -2.91 -10.51
CA PHE A 178 -20.66 -3.72 -9.33
C PHE A 178 -21.11 -5.13 -9.71
N ASP A 179 -21.99 -5.28 -10.70
CA ASP A 179 -22.49 -6.58 -11.16
C ASP A 179 -21.34 -7.48 -11.65
N SER A 180 -20.42 -6.89 -12.42
CA SER A 180 -19.22 -7.59 -12.90
C SER A 180 -18.30 -8.02 -11.74
N ILE A 181 -18.15 -7.18 -10.72
CA ILE A 181 -17.39 -7.49 -9.51
C ILE A 181 -18.10 -8.57 -8.67
N SER A 182 -19.42 -8.50 -8.51
CA SER A 182 -20.20 -9.47 -7.75
C SER A 182 -20.08 -10.85 -8.38
N GLN A 183 -20.25 -10.95 -9.70
CA GLN A 183 -20.04 -12.19 -10.45
C GLN A 183 -18.62 -12.74 -10.27
N PHE A 184 -17.59 -11.88 -10.33
CA PHE A 184 -16.22 -12.29 -10.08
C PHE A 184 -16.01 -12.88 -8.67
N VAL A 185 -16.58 -12.25 -7.65
CA VAL A 185 -16.45 -12.71 -6.25
C VAL A 185 -17.27 -13.98 -6.00
N GLU A 186 -18.51 -14.04 -6.48
CA GLU A 186 -19.40 -15.19 -6.33
C GLU A 186 -18.86 -16.44 -7.04
N ASN A 187 -18.09 -16.25 -8.12
CA ASN A 187 -17.41 -17.32 -8.86
C ASN A 187 -16.14 -17.87 -8.14
N GLY A 188 -16.25 -18.16 -6.85
CA GLY A 188 -15.26 -18.94 -6.10
C GLY A 188 -14.53 -18.22 -4.96
N TYR A 189 -14.82 -16.95 -4.72
CA TYR A 189 -14.21 -16.17 -3.64
C TYR A 189 -15.21 -15.71 -2.58
N SER A 190 -16.49 -16.06 -2.68
CA SER A 190 -17.47 -15.84 -1.62
C SER A 190 -17.17 -16.73 -0.41
N SER A 191 -17.15 -16.14 0.79
CA SER A 191 -17.00 -16.89 2.04
C SER A 191 -18.30 -17.56 2.48
N LEU A 192 -19.42 -17.26 1.82
CA LEU A 192 -20.73 -17.86 2.08
C LEU A 192 -20.90 -19.19 1.36
N SER A 193 -20.10 -19.45 0.31
CA SER A 193 -20.11 -20.72 -0.41
C SER A 193 -19.44 -21.81 0.44
N PRO A 194 -19.99 -23.04 0.46
CA PRO A 194 -19.41 -24.13 1.23
C PRO A 194 -18.00 -24.46 0.73
N ASN A 195 -17.05 -24.58 1.66
CA ASN A 195 -15.67 -24.94 1.35
C ASN A 195 -15.64 -26.34 0.70
N LYS A 196 -15.08 -26.43 -0.50
CA LYS A 196 -14.82 -27.72 -1.16
C LYS A 196 -13.67 -28.42 -0.40
N PRO A 197 -13.87 -29.62 0.19
CA PRO A 197 -12.93 -30.23 1.14
C PRO A 197 -11.54 -30.62 0.57
N ALA A 198 -11.27 -30.36 -0.71
CA ALA A 198 -9.98 -30.61 -1.35
C ALA A 198 -9.48 -29.44 -2.24
N ALA A 199 -10.18 -28.31 -2.28
CA ALA A 199 -9.74 -27.17 -3.07
C ALA A 199 -8.64 -26.40 -2.35
N ILE A 200 -7.57 -26.06 -3.06
CA ILE A 200 -6.53 -25.15 -2.56
C ILE A 200 -7.20 -23.80 -2.29
N ARG A 201 -7.06 -23.31 -1.06
CA ARG A 201 -7.55 -21.99 -0.68
C ARG A 201 -6.72 -20.94 -1.40
N ASN A 202 -7.39 -20.04 -2.11
CA ASN A 202 -6.76 -18.89 -2.74
C ASN A 202 -7.53 -17.62 -2.37
N VAL A 203 -6.91 -16.47 -2.61
CA VAL A 203 -7.50 -15.16 -2.40
C VAL A 203 -7.54 -14.42 -3.73
N SER A 204 -8.45 -13.46 -3.86
CA SER A 204 -8.50 -12.60 -5.02
C SER A 204 -8.21 -11.14 -4.67
N ARG A 205 -7.77 -10.39 -5.66
CA ARG A 205 -7.52 -8.96 -5.57
C ARG A 205 -8.30 -8.23 -6.64
N ILE A 206 -8.87 -7.11 -6.28
CA ILE A 206 -9.64 -6.25 -7.18
C ILE A 206 -8.93 -4.90 -7.23
N SER A 207 -8.69 -4.40 -8.43
CA SER A 207 -8.03 -3.13 -8.68
C SER A 207 -8.92 -2.28 -9.57
N ILE A 208 -9.39 -1.14 -9.06
CA ILE A 208 -10.28 -0.24 -9.78
C ILE A 208 -9.58 1.10 -9.99
N HIS A 209 -9.28 1.44 -11.23
CA HIS A 209 -8.56 2.64 -11.59
C HIS A 209 -9.52 3.81 -11.81
N SER A 210 -9.17 4.97 -11.25
CA SER A 210 -9.79 6.26 -11.57
C SER A 210 -11.32 6.26 -11.44
N LEU A 211 -11.86 5.67 -10.37
CA LEU A 211 -13.28 5.68 -10.06
C LEU A 211 -13.77 7.12 -9.85
N GLY A 212 -14.93 7.47 -10.41
CA GLY A 212 -15.44 8.85 -10.37
C GLY A 212 -14.76 9.83 -11.35
N SER A 213 -13.90 9.33 -12.23
CA SER A 213 -13.41 10.10 -13.39
C SER A 213 -14.54 10.47 -14.35
N SER A 214 -14.21 11.23 -15.40
CA SER A 214 -15.14 11.66 -16.44
C SER A 214 -15.94 10.51 -17.10
N PHE A 215 -15.45 9.28 -17.03
CA PHE A 215 -16.16 8.09 -17.54
C PHE A 215 -17.44 7.77 -16.77
N PHE A 216 -17.63 8.34 -15.58
CA PHE A 216 -18.82 8.16 -14.73
C PHE A 216 -19.73 9.40 -14.70
N GLN A 217 -19.57 10.36 -15.63
CA GLN A 217 -20.26 11.66 -15.61
C GLN A 217 -21.78 11.60 -15.64
N SER A 218 -22.37 10.56 -16.22
CA SER A 218 -23.82 10.35 -16.27
C SER A 218 -24.44 9.96 -14.92
N SER A 219 -23.61 9.63 -13.93
CA SER A 219 -24.06 9.07 -12.66
C SER A 219 -24.22 10.13 -11.57
N SER A 220 -25.21 9.93 -10.71
CA SER A 220 -25.45 10.77 -9.56
C SER A 220 -24.44 10.50 -8.43
N GLN A 221 -24.31 11.44 -7.50
CA GLN A 221 -23.54 11.21 -6.26
C GLN A 221 -24.10 10.05 -5.42
N LYS A 222 -25.38 9.70 -5.57
CA LYS A 222 -25.98 8.58 -4.86
C LYS A 222 -25.45 7.26 -5.40
N ASP A 223 -25.24 7.16 -6.71
CA ASP A 223 -24.85 5.91 -7.38
C ASP A 223 -23.45 5.46 -6.94
N ILE A 224 -22.51 6.40 -6.83
CA ILE A 224 -21.16 6.08 -6.30
C ILE A 224 -21.22 5.66 -4.82
N LEU A 225 -22.07 6.31 -4.01
CA LEU A 225 -22.23 5.93 -2.59
C LEU A 225 -22.87 4.55 -2.45
N GLN A 226 -23.88 4.24 -3.27
CA GLN A 226 -24.51 2.93 -3.33
C GLN A 226 -23.50 1.87 -3.78
N PHE A 227 -22.66 2.18 -4.77
CA PHE A 227 -21.56 1.32 -5.19
C PHE A 227 -20.62 0.99 -4.04
N PHE A 228 -20.11 1.99 -3.31
CA PHE A 228 -19.22 1.75 -2.17
C PHE A 228 -19.90 0.99 -1.03
N PHE A 229 -21.18 1.27 -0.77
CA PHE A 229 -21.97 0.55 0.22
C PHE A 229 -22.11 -0.94 -0.14
N ALA A 230 -22.54 -1.22 -1.38
CA ALA A 230 -22.72 -2.58 -1.89
C ALA A 230 -21.39 -3.34 -1.97
N LEU A 231 -20.33 -2.70 -2.48
CA LEU A 231 -18.99 -3.27 -2.57
C LEU A 231 -18.42 -3.62 -1.19
N LYS A 232 -18.61 -2.75 -0.19
CA LYS A 232 -18.20 -3.04 1.19
C LYS A 232 -18.91 -4.29 1.71
N GLY A 233 -20.24 -4.37 1.51
CA GLY A 233 -21.03 -5.52 1.91
C GLY A 233 -20.54 -6.82 1.26
N LEU A 234 -20.32 -6.81 -0.05
CA LEU A 234 -19.79 -7.94 -0.82
C LEU A 234 -18.43 -8.39 -0.29
N LEU A 235 -17.49 -7.45 -0.08
CA LEU A 235 -16.13 -7.78 0.31
C LEU A 235 -16.05 -8.38 1.72
N ARG A 236 -16.91 -7.96 2.65
CA ARG A 236 -16.94 -8.51 4.02
C ARG A 236 -17.20 -10.00 4.09
N TYR A 237 -17.89 -10.55 3.08
CA TYR A 237 -18.18 -11.97 2.96
C TYR A 237 -17.44 -12.59 1.78
N SER A 238 -16.20 -12.16 1.54
CA SER A 238 -15.35 -12.67 0.47
C SER A 238 -13.92 -12.90 0.93
N TYR A 239 -13.20 -13.73 0.19
CA TYR A 239 -11.76 -13.90 0.27
C TYR A 239 -11.03 -12.93 -0.68
N SER A 240 -11.56 -11.71 -0.82
CA SER A 240 -11.10 -10.70 -1.78
C SER A 240 -10.68 -9.42 -1.06
N THR A 241 -9.69 -8.69 -1.59
CA THR A 241 -9.37 -7.32 -1.17
C THR A 241 -9.47 -6.37 -2.37
N CYS A 242 -9.78 -5.10 -2.13
CA CYS A 242 -9.96 -4.13 -3.20
C CYS A 242 -9.11 -2.88 -2.99
N MET A 243 -8.37 -2.48 -4.02
CA MET A 243 -7.69 -1.18 -4.11
C MET A 243 -8.41 -0.33 -5.15
N ILE A 244 -8.79 0.89 -4.76
CA ILE A 244 -9.53 1.83 -5.60
C ILE A 244 -8.77 3.14 -5.64
N THR A 245 -8.56 3.72 -6.82
CA THR A 245 -8.07 5.09 -6.94
C THR A 245 -9.18 6.05 -7.34
N ILE A 246 -9.20 7.26 -6.75
CA ILE A 246 -10.09 8.36 -7.14
C ILE A 246 -9.24 9.54 -7.64
N PRO A 247 -9.49 10.09 -8.84
CA PRO A 247 -8.72 11.21 -9.38
C PRO A 247 -8.86 12.49 -8.55
N ALA A 248 -7.81 13.32 -8.52
CA ALA A 248 -7.83 14.63 -7.85
C ALA A 248 -8.89 15.60 -8.39
N THR A 249 -9.40 15.36 -9.60
CA THR A 249 -10.47 16.14 -10.24
C THR A 249 -11.87 15.77 -9.71
N PHE A 250 -12.00 14.70 -8.93
CA PHE A 250 -13.28 14.27 -8.38
C PHE A 250 -13.77 15.18 -7.23
N PRO A 251 -15.08 15.46 -7.15
CA PRO A 251 -16.08 15.32 -8.22
C PRO A 251 -15.86 16.39 -9.28
N ALA A 252 -16.06 16.04 -10.54
CA ALA A 252 -16.04 17.01 -11.62
C ALA A 252 -17.06 18.13 -11.34
N ASN A 253 -16.68 19.38 -11.60
CA ASN A 253 -17.57 20.56 -11.54
C ASN A 253 -18.27 20.80 -10.18
N SER A 254 -17.64 20.41 -9.07
CA SER A 254 -18.17 20.69 -7.72
C SER A 254 -17.47 21.87 -7.06
N SER A 255 -18.23 22.66 -6.30
CA SER A 255 -17.68 23.64 -5.37
C SER A 255 -16.79 22.94 -4.33
N SER A 256 -15.82 23.67 -3.77
CA SER A 256 -14.89 23.14 -2.77
C SER A 256 -15.61 22.46 -1.57
N SER A 257 -16.74 23.03 -1.13
CA SER A 257 -17.56 22.48 -0.05
C SER A 257 -18.21 21.14 -0.40
N THR A 258 -18.85 21.04 -1.58
CA THR A 258 -19.49 19.80 -2.04
C THR A 258 -18.48 18.69 -2.29
N LYS A 259 -17.29 19.04 -2.82
CA LYS A 259 -16.18 18.10 -3.00
C LYS A 259 -15.75 17.47 -1.67
N SER A 260 -15.66 18.28 -0.61
CA SER A 260 -15.30 17.78 0.72
C SER A 260 -16.36 16.83 1.31
N SER A 261 -17.66 17.11 1.11
CA SER A 261 -18.73 16.33 1.74
C SER A 261 -18.92 14.94 1.14
N ILE A 262 -18.95 14.81 -0.19
CA ILE A 262 -19.07 13.52 -0.86
C ILE A 262 -17.84 12.65 -0.63
N LEU A 263 -16.64 13.24 -0.68
CA LEU A 263 -15.40 12.51 -0.44
C LEU A 263 -15.37 11.93 0.98
N LYS A 264 -15.74 12.71 2.00
CA LYS A 264 -15.86 12.22 3.39
C LYS A 264 -16.84 11.06 3.52
N ARG A 265 -17.95 11.09 2.79
CA ARG A 265 -18.91 9.97 2.76
C ARG A 265 -18.32 8.72 2.11
N ILE A 266 -17.60 8.86 1.00
CA ILE A 266 -16.88 7.74 0.38
C ILE A 266 -15.82 7.16 1.33
N GLN A 267 -15.05 8.02 1.98
CA GLN A 267 -14.03 7.62 2.97
C GLN A 267 -14.63 6.84 4.16
N SER A 268 -15.86 7.14 4.56
CA SER A 268 -16.54 6.40 5.63
C SER A 268 -16.85 4.96 5.24
N HIS A 269 -17.14 4.70 3.97
CA HIS A 269 -17.38 3.35 3.43
C HIS A 269 -16.09 2.55 3.24
N CYS A 270 -14.93 3.19 3.04
CA CYS A 270 -13.65 2.50 2.90
C CYS A 270 -13.08 2.05 4.26
N ASP A 271 -12.13 1.11 4.27
CA ASP A 271 -11.46 0.66 5.50
C ASP A 271 -10.15 1.40 5.74
N CYS A 272 -9.43 1.66 4.66
CA CYS A 272 -8.24 2.49 4.66
C CYS A 272 -8.35 3.57 3.59
N VAL A 273 -7.87 4.76 3.90
CA VAL A 273 -7.83 5.91 2.99
C VAL A 273 -6.45 6.56 3.11
N ILE A 274 -5.76 6.61 1.98
CA ILE A 274 -4.48 7.30 1.82
C ILE A 274 -4.59 8.36 0.72
N GLU A 275 -3.78 9.40 0.81
CA GLU A 275 -3.67 10.44 -0.22
C GLU A 275 -2.20 10.66 -0.57
N LEU A 276 -1.94 10.74 -1.86
CA LEU A 276 -0.66 11.18 -2.39
C LEU A 276 -0.79 12.67 -2.71
N ASP A 277 0.10 13.51 -2.19
CA ASP A 277 0.21 14.92 -2.55
C ASP A 277 1.63 15.18 -3.07
N SER A 278 1.81 15.09 -4.39
CA SER A 278 3.12 15.31 -4.99
C SER A 278 3.49 16.79 -5.00
N PHE A 279 4.78 17.07 -4.80
CA PHE A 279 5.29 18.43 -4.92
C PHE A 279 5.11 18.98 -6.34
N GLU A 280 5.09 18.09 -7.33
CA GLU A 280 4.80 18.40 -8.73
C GLU A 280 3.30 18.65 -9.01
N GLY A 281 2.41 17.93 -8.34
CA GLY A 281 0.97 18.05 -8.50
C GLY A 281 0.35 19.20 -7.69
N SER A 282 1.07 19.69 -6.67
CA SER A 282 0.62 20.78 -5.78
C SER A 282 0.63 22.18 -6.44
N TYR A 283 1.10 22.32 -7.69
CA TYR A 283 1.21 23.58 -8.44
C TYR A 283 -0.14 24.16 -8.93
N SER A 284 -1.13 24.27 -8.05
CA SER A 284 -2.39 24.99 -8.32
C SER A 284 -2.34 26.49 -8.02
N ASN A 285 -1.27 26.98 -7.37
CA ASN A 285 -1.01 28.41 -7.14
C ASN A 285 0.34 28.82 -7.76
N PRO A 286 0.37 29.57 -8.88
CA PRO A 286 1.62 29.99 -9.52
C PRO A 286 2.48 30.90 -8.62
N THR A 287 1.91 31.54 -7.60
CA THR A 287 2.64 32.37 -6.62
C THR A 287 3.53 31.56 -5.68
N LYS A 288 3.26 30.26 -5.47
CA LYS A 288 4.15 29.36 -4.71
C LYS A 288 5.39 28.93 -5.50
N LEU A 289 5.43 29.19 -6.82
CA LEU A 289 6.62 28.93 -7.66
C LEU A 289 7.80 29.81 -7.20
N LEU A 290 7.55 31.10 -6.96
CA LEU A 290 8.61 32.04 -6.56
C LEU A 290 9.12 31.79 -5.13
N SER A 291 8.25 31.37 -4.19
CA SER A 291 8.71 31.07 -2.82
C SER A 291 9.54 29.80 -2.73
N SER A 292 9.27 28.80 -3.59
CA SER A 292 10.04 27.54 -3.63
C SER A 292 11.34 27.68 -4.41
N GLN A 293 11.33 28.41 -5.54
CA GLN A 293 12.54 28.66 -6.32
C GLN A 293 13.55 29.60 -5.62
N ASN A 294 13.12 30.44 -4.69
CA ASN A 294 14.06 31.25 -3.91
C ASN A 294 14.79 30.47 -2.81
N ASN A 295 14.38 29.24 -2.49
CA ASN A 295 15.09 28.31 -1.59
C ASN A 295 15.78 27.15 -2.35
N THR A 296 15.90 27.23 -3.67
CA THR A 296 16.72 26.27 -4.44
C THR A 296 18.20 26.65 -4.45
N SER A 297 18.83 26.63 -3.28
CA SER A 297 20.28 26.45 -3.17
C SER A 297 20.60 25.22 -2.33
N ASN A 298 20.86 24.09 -3.01
CA ASN A 298 21.72 23.00 -2.56
C ASN A 298 21.32 22.11 -1.37
N THR A 299 20.06 21.67 -1.26
CA THR A 299 19.76 20.40 -0.59
C THR A 299 18.87 19.54 -1.47
N GLN A 300 19.36 18.35 -1.84
CA GLN A 300 18.64 17.33 -2.60
C GLN A 300 17.23 17.11 -2.03
N ASN A 301 16.18 17.50 -2.74
CA ASN A 301 14.82 17.10 -2.38
C ASN A 301 14.67 15.60 -2.65
N ASP A 302 14.97 14.79 -1.64
CA ASP A 302 14.91 13.34 -1.72
C ASP A 302 13.48 12.79 -1.90
N TYR A 303 12.46 13.62 -1.64
CA TYR A 303 11.05 13.25 -1.65
C TYR A 303 10.30 13.81 -2.86
N HIS A 304 9.35 13.03 -3.38
CA HIS A 304 8.52 13.40 -4.53
C HIS A 304 7.17 13.98 -4.11
N GLY A 305 6.78 13.77 -2.84
CA GLY A 305 5.54 14.29 -2.28
C GLY A 305 5.28 13.85 -0.86
N LEU A 306 4.23 14.39 -0.27
CA LEU A 306 3.70 13.99 1.03
C LEU A 306 2.77 12.78 0.89
N PHE A 307 2.75 11.96 1.93
CA PHE A 307 1.90 10.79 2.04
C PHE A 307 0.97 10.99 3.23
N HIS A 308 -0.33 11.17 2.98
CA HIS A 308 -1.31 11.41 4.03
C HIS A 308 -2.14 10.17 4.32
N ILE A 309 -2.37 9.94 5.61
CA ILE A 309 -3.21 8.84 6.08
C ILE A 309 -4.49 9.46 6.66
N HIS A 310 -5.59 9.30 5.94
CA HIS A 310 -6.90 9.79 6.40
C HIS A 310 -7.63 8.77 7.26
N LYS A 311 -7.42 7.48 7.00
CA LYS A 311 -8.09 6.39 7.72
C LYS A 311 -7.25 5.12 7.70
N LEU A 312 -7.11 4.47 8.85
CA LEU A 312 -6.44 3.18 9.00
C LEU A 312 -7.46 2.07 9.31
N PRO A 313 -7.17 0.82 8.93
CA PRO A 313 -8.10 -0.30 9.12
C PRO A 313 -8.26 -0.66 10.61
N THR A 314 -9.51 -0.77 11.04
CA THR A 314 -9.92 -1.17 12.40
C THR A 314 -10.82 -2.41 12.38
N LEU A 315 -10.55 -3.37 11.50
CA LEU A 315 -11.32 -4.62 11.47
C LEU A 315 -11.07 -5.41 12.75
N ASN A 316 -12.15 -5.94 13.35
CA ASN A 316 -12.16 -6.70 14.60
C ASN A 316 -11.57 -5.97 15.82
N THR A 317 -11.32 -4.67 15.74
CA THR A 317 -10.61 -3.90 16.79
C THR A 317 -11.13 -2.46 16.83
N LEU A 318 -11.04 -1.80 17.99
CA LEU A 318 -11.42 -0.37 18.13
C LEU A 318 -10.28 0.58 17.73
N VAL A 319 -9.05 0.09 17.71
CA VAL A 319 -7.84 0.88 17.43
C VAL A 319 -7.07 0.24 16.28
N PRO A 320 -6.57 1.01 15.31
CA PRO A 320 -5.83 0.44 14.18
C PRO A 320 -4.61 -0.34 14.63
N ALA A 321 -4.37 -1.50 14.00
CA ALA A 321 -3.21 -2.35 14.27
C ALA A 321 -1.89 -1.62 14.02
N ALA A 322 -1.85 -0.73 13.03
CA ALA A 322 -0.72 0.15 12.73
C ALA A 322 -0.23 0.93 13.96
N SER A 323 -1.12 1.37 14.85
CA SER A 323 -0.74 2.10 16.08
C SER A 323 0.20 1.30 16.99
N LYS A 324 0.16 -0.03 16.91
CA LYS A 324 1.01 -0.93 17.70
C LYS A 324 2.13 -1.58 16.88
N LEU A 325 1.88 -1.87 15.60
CA LEU A 325 2.79 -2.66 14.77
C LEU A 325 3.67 -1.80 13.85
N SER A 326 3.17 -0.65 13.39
CA SER A 326 3.91 0.19 12.45
C SER A 326 5.02 0.95 13.15
N ILE A 327 6.19 0.99 12.51
CA ILE A 327 7.28 1.89 12.92
C ILE A 327 7.01 3.29 12.38
N LEU A 328 6.58 3.41 11.12
CA LEU A 328 6.35 4.68 10.44
C LEU A 328 5.15 5.46 11.00
N ALA A 329 4.07 4.78 11.37
CA ALA A 329 2.92 5.43 11.99
C ALA A 329 3.22 5.92 13.42
N LYS A 330 4.25 5.38 14.08
CA LYS A 330 4.69 5.81 15.42
C LYS A 330 5.77 6.88 15.39
N SER A 331 6.70 6.82 14.43
CA SER A 331 7.86 7.72 14.35
C SER A 331 7.50 9.18 14.03
N GLY A 332 6.27 9.44 13.58
CA GLY A 332 5.76 10.79 13.27
C GLY A 332 5.53 11.74 14.46
N GLY A 333 5.99 11.43 15.67
CA GLY A 333 5.90 12.34 16.82
C GLY A 333 4.47 12.65 17.28
N GLY A 334 3.53 11.72 17.08
CA GLY A 334 2.12 11.89 17.42
C GLY A 334 1.25 12.49 16.32
N SER A 335 1.83 12.97 15.21
CA SER A 335 1.11 13.39 14.01
C SER A 335 1.10 12.28 12.97
N SER A 336 -0.08 11.81 12.56
CA SER A 336 -0.26 10.75 11.55
C SER A 336 0.12 11.16 10.12
N ASN A 337 0.54 12.42 9.90
CA ASN A 337 0.76 13.01 8.57
C ASN A 337 2.19 13.50 8.32
N ASN A 338 3.17 13.03 9.11
CA ASN A 338 4.59 13.34 8.91
C ASN A 338 5.28 12.31 7.98
N LEU A 339 4.63 11.90 6.90
CA LEU A 339 5.15 10.92 5.96
C LEU A 339 5.30 11.54 4.57
N ALA A 340 6.29 11.07 3.84
CA ALA A 340 6.54 11.43 2.46
C ALA A 340 6.91 10.20 1.64
N PHE A 341 6.64 10.26 0.34
CA PHE A 341 6.95 9.17 -0.57
C PHE A 341 8.11 9.52 -1.51
N LYS A 342 8.84 8.47 -1.89
CA LYS A 342 9.92 8.53 -2.87
C LYS A 342 9.65 7.49 -3.95
N LEU A 343 9.73 7.92 -5.20
CA LEU A 343 9.77 7.01 -6.34
C LEU A 343 11.19 6.95 -6.87
N ARG A 344 11.84 5.79 -6.75
CA ARG A 344 13.11 5.49 -7.40
C ARG A 344 12.89 4.38 -8.43
N ARG A 345 13.83 4.21 -9.36
CA ARG A 345 13.73 3.23 -10.47
C ARG A 345 13.31 1.82 -10.04
N LYS A 346 13.71 1.37 -8.85
CA LYS A 346 13.48 0.00 -8.35
C LYS A 346 12.64 -0.05 -7.07
N LYS A 347 12.09 1.08 -6.62
CA LYS A 347 11.40 1.13 -5.32
C LYS A 347 10.49 2.34 -5.21
N PHE A 348 9.25 2.08 -4.81
CA PHE A 348 8.40 3.07 -4.17
C PHE A 348 8.61 2.94 -2.65
N SER A 349 9.03 4.00 -1.96
CA SER A 349 9.18 3.99 -0.49
C SER A 349 8.37 5.10 0.17
N ILE A 350 7.89 4.82 1.38
CA ILE A 350 7.25 5.77 2.28
C ILE A 350 8.16 5.87 3.50
N GLU A 351 8.52 7.09 3.88
CA GLU A 351 9.47 7.39 4.93
C GLU A 351 8.95 8.56 5.77
N THR A 352 9.45 8.70 7.00
CA THR A 352 9.19 9.90 7.80
C THR A 352 9.74 11.11 7.06
N TYR A 353 8.90 12.14 6.92
CA TYR A 353 9.30 13.38 6.30
C TYR A 353 10.14 14.19 7.28
N HIS A 354 11.38 14.49 6.90
CA HIS A 354 12.26 15.36 7.63
C HIS A 354 12.39 16.68 6.87
N LEU A 355 12.11 17.79 7.56
CA LEU A 355 12.40 19.11 7.00
C LEU A 355 13.91 19.22 6.76
N PRO A 356 14.34 19.73 5.59
CA PRO A 356 15.75 20.04 5.37
C PRO A 356 16.20 21.03 6.45
N ILE A 357 17.44 20.85 6.92
CA ILE A 357 18.02 21.64 8.02
C ILE A 357 18.39 23.04 7.49
N GLU A 358 17.40 23.87 7.16
CA GLU A 358 17.65 25.29 6.91
C GLU A 358 17.83 26.01 8.25
N GLY A 359 19.04 26.53 8.51
CA GLY A 359 19.28 27.51 9.58
C GLY A 359 20.29 27.14 10.68
N GLY A 360 21.00 26.02 10.58
CA GLY A 360 22.18 25.79 11.43
C GLY A 360 23.34 26.67 10.96
N SER A 361 23.61 27.77 11.67
CA SER A 361 24.76 28.64 11.43
C SER A 361 26.07 27.87 11.64
N ASN A 362 26.53 27.15 10.62
CA ASN A 362 27.86 26.55 10.60
C ASN A 362 28.96 27.60 10.36
N GLU A 363 28.61 28.87 10.10
CA GLU A 363 29.53 29.97 10.31
C GLU A 363 29.61 30.26 11.80
N ARG A 364 30.63 29.70 12.46
CA ARG A 364 31.19 30.28 13.66
C ARG A 364 31.58 31.72 13.29
N ARG A 365 30.73 32.70 13.62
CA ARG A 365 31.07 34.12 13.58
C ARG A 365 32.21 34.32 14.58
N LEU A 366 33.44 34.16 14.12
CA LEU A 366 34.59 34.71 14.82
C LEU A 366 34.41 36.23 14.77
N PRO A 367 34.39 36.94 15.92
CA PRO A 367 34.38 38.38 15.89
C PRO A 367 35.62 38.85 15.13
N SER A 368 35.42 39.62 14.08
CA SER A 368 36.50 40.27 13.34
C SER A 368 37.32 41.13 14.30
N SER A 369 38.60 40.83 14.47
CA SER A 369 39.53 41.70 15.17
C SER A 369 39.64 43.02 14.40
N ASN A 370 39.10 44.11 14.95
CA ASN A 370 39.36 45.45 14.44
C ASN A 370 40.87 45.72 14.53
N PRO A 371 41.56 46.11 13.44
CA PRO A 371 42.91 46.66 13.57
C PRO A 371 42.76 48.07 14.15
N SER A 372 43.27 48.28 15.37
CA SER A 372 43.40 49.59 15.97
C SER A 372 44.35 50.45 15.13
N SER A 373 43.81 51.48 14.50
CA SER A 373 44.55 52.56 13.86
C SER A 373 45.33 53.35 14.93
N ASN A 374 46.62 53.09 15.07
CA ASN A 374 47.55 54.02 15.72
C ASN A 374 47.94 55.08 14.69
N ASN A 375 47.30 56.24 14.73
CA ASN A 375 47.89 57.47 14.24
C ASN A 375 48.13 58.38 15.45
N LEU A 376 49.38 58.40 15.90
CA LEU A 376 49.96 59.47 16.69
C LEU A 376 50.52 60.48 15.70
N GLU A 377 50.00 61.71 15.71
CA GLU A 377 50.73 62.87 15.21
C GLU A 377 50.83 63.91 16.32
N PHE A 378 52.05 64.41 16.50
CA PHE A 378 52.44 65.56 17.31
C PHE A 378 52.21 66.85 16.53
#